data_AF-A0A359G471-F1
#
_entry.id   AF-A0A359G471-F1
#
_cell.length_a   1.000
_cell.length_b   1.000
_cell.length_c   1.000
_cell.angle_alpha   90.00
_cell.angle_beta   90.00
_cell.angle_gamma   90.00
#
_symmetry.space_group_name_H-M   'P 1'
#
loop_
_entity.id
_entity.type
_entity.pdbx_description
1 polymer ?
#
loop_
_entity_poly.entity_id
_entity_poly.type
_entity_poly.pdbx_seq_one_letter_code
_entity_poly.pdbx_strand_id
1 'polypeptide(L)'
;MKPAKEVNEYIVLVYRVALMMLLYSVSRIAFYLFNIGFFPNVTFSGFLTIMKGGLMFDISALLYINMLYLLLYLLPFRFKFKSAYQSMLKWLFLISNSLGLAANVFDFIYYRFTLKRTTWSIFDIFKNEDNMPGLWIRFLYDYWYAFLFWIVVVLLMYFLYDALKPKPMRIKSPWLYGLCSLLFLGIFAGLAIVGIRGGYRHSTRPINMSNSGKFVNSPEEMAIVLNTPFSVLRTFGKKTFELTSYIPEEQLDEIFTPEYHLSSGDSAFNKMNVVVIILESFNREHSAYLNPHLDKGNYKGYTPFLDSLMQHSLTFSNAFANGRKSIDAMPSILASFPALVQPYISSEYSSNKINGLAGLLNDCGYHSSFFHGAPNGSMGFDAIARLTGFDHYYGKTEFGNDREFDGYW
;
A
#
# COMPACT_ATOMS: atom_id res chain seq x y z
N MET A 1 -25.30 -35.76 -1.83
CA MET A 1 -24.52 -34.79 -1.02
C MET A 1 -23.99 -35.51 0.22
N LYS A 2 -22.67 -35.64 0.39
CA LYS A 2 -22.09 -36.15 1.66
C LYS A 2 -22.50 -35.20 2.80
N PRO A 3 -22.84 -35.69 3.99
CA PRO A 3 -23.16 -34.82 5.13
C PRO A 3 -21.95 -33.94 5.45
N ALA A 4 -22.17 -32.63 5.56
CA ALA A 4 -21.13 -31.66 5.89
C ALA A 4 -20.46 -32.05 7.22
N LYS A 5 -19.12 -32.04 7.24
CA LYS A 5 -18.37 -32.47 8.43
C LYS A 5 -18.46 -31.37 9.49
N GLU A 6 -18.98 -31.71 10.66
CA GLU A 6 -18.99 -30.79 11.81
C GLU A 6 -17.63 -30.78 12.48
N VAL A 7 -17.05 -29.60 12.65
CA VAL A 7 -15.74 -29.41 13.30
C VAL A 7 -15.77 -28.18 14.21
N ASN A 8 -14.70 -28.00 15.00
CA ASN A 8 -14.55 -26.87 15.90
C ASN A 8 -14.71 -25.52 15.15
N GLU A 9 -15.44 -24.57 15.72
CA GLU A 9 -15.70 -23.24 15.15
C GLU A 9 -14.42 -22.50 14.67
N TYR A 10 -13.31 -22.60 15.40
CA TYR A 10 -12.06 -21.94 15.00
C TYR A 10 -11.41 -22.61 13.78
N ILE A 11 -11.56 -23.93 13.63
CA ILE A 11 -11.11 -24.65 12.44
C ILE A 11 -11.95 -24.24 11.22
N VAL A 12 -13.27 -24.10 11.41
CA VAL A 12 -14.15 -23.58 10.35
C VAL A 12 -13.74 -22.17 9.95
N LEU A 13 -13.40 -21.31 10.91
CA LEU A 13 -12.94 -19.96 10.62
C LEU A 13 -11.64 -19.94 9.81
N VAL A 14 -10.62 -20.71 10.24
CA VAL A 14 -9.36 -20.84 9.51
C VAL A 14 -9.59 -21.37 8.10
N TYR A 15 -10.45 -22.38 7.94
CA TYR A 15 -10.84 -22.89 6.64
C TYR A 15 -11.48 -21.83 5.74
N ARG A 16 -12.41 -21.03 6.27
CA ARG A 16 -13.11 -19.99 5.50
C ARG A 16 -12.16 -18.85 5.08
N VAL A 17 -11.23 -18.46 5.96
CA VAL A 17 -10.19 -17.49 5.61
C VAL A 17 -9.25 -18.08 4.55
N ALA A 18 -8.80 -19.32 4.71
CA ALA A 18 -7.95 -20.00 3.73
C ALA A 18 -8.63 -20.18 2.36
N LEU A 19 -9.92 -20.50 2.35
CA LEU A 19 -10.73 -20.53 1.14
C LEU A 19 -10.70 -19.17 0.43
N MET A 20 -10.94 -18.08 1.16
CA MET A 20 -10.90 -16.75 0.55
C MET A 20 -9.51 -16.35 0.05
N MET A 21 -8.45 -16.70 0.79
CA MET A 21 -7.07 -16.50 0.35
C MET A 21 -6.78 -17.22 -0.97
N LEU A 22 -7.29 -18.45 -1.12
CA LEU A 22 -7.20 -19.20 -2.37
C LEU A 22 -7.95 -18.51 -3.51
N LEU A 23 -9.20 -18.08 -3.28
CA LEU A 23 -10.01 -17.42 -4.32
C LEU A 23 -9.42 -16.06 -4.74
N TYR A 24 -8.81 -15.31 -3.82
CA TYR A 24 -8.09 -14.07 -4.13
C TYR A 24 -6.81 -14.36 -4.91
N SER A 25 -6.07 -15.42 -4.55
CA SER A 25 -4.88 -15.85 -5.30
C SER A 25 -5.23 -16.28 -6.72
N VAL A 26 -6.32 -17.03 -6.90
CA VAL A 26 -6.84 -17.42 -8.23
C VAL A 26 -7.26 -16.17 -9.01
N SER A 27 -7.95 -15.22 -8.37
CA SER A 27 -8.31 -13.94 -9.00
C SER A 27 -7.09 -13.12 -9.41
N ARG A 28 -6.00 -13.12 -8.62
CA ARG A 28 -4.73 -12.46 -8.96
C ARG A 28 -4.06 -13.12 -10.17
N ILE A 29 -4.00 -14.45 -10.20
CA ILE A 29 -3.45 -15.19 -11.34
C ILE A 29 -4.27 -14.88 -12.58
N ALA A 30 -5.61 -14.95 -12.49
CA ALA A 30 -6.49 -14.59 -13.59
C ALA A 30 -6.26 -13.15 -14.05
N PHE A 31 -6.19 -12.17 -13.13
CA PHE A 31 -5.87 -10.77 -13.47
C PHE A 31 -4.57 -10.66 -14.28
N TYR A 32 -3.50 -11.33 -13.84
CA TYR A 32 -2.23 -11.34 -14.56
C TYR A 32 -2.38 -11.94 -15.95
N LEU A 33 -3.06 -13.09 -16.09
CA LEU A 33 -3.27 -13.73 -17.39
C LEU A 33 -4.10 -12.86 -18.35
N PHE A 34 -5.14 -12.18 -17.85
CA PHE A 34 -5.94 -11.26 -18.65
C PHE A 34 -5.16 -10.03 -19.11
N ASN A 35 -4.08 -9.67 -18.42
CA ASN A 35 -3.34 -8.43 -18.65
C ASN A 35 -1.85 -8.69 -18.92
N ILE A 36 -1.48 -9.91 -19.34
CA ILE A 36 -0.09 -10.34 -19.49
C ILE A 36 0.72 -9.43 -20.44
N GLY A 37 0.06 -8.86 -21.46
CA GLY A 37 0.66 -7.92 -22.41
C GLY A 37 1.14 -6.61 -21.77
N PHE A 38 0.62 -6.24 -20.60
CA PHE A 38 1.07 -5.06 -19.83
C PHE A 38 2.24 -5.37 -18.90
N PHE A 39 2.67 -6.62 -18.80
CA PHE A 39 3.69 -7.09 -17.85
C PHE A 39 4.82 -7.88 -18.53
N PRO A 40 5.52 -7.29 -19.54
CA PRO A 40 6.49 -8.02 -20.35
C PRO A 40 7.73 -8.50 -19.57
N ASN A 41 8.06 -7.83 -18.45
CA ASN A 41 9.29 -8.07 -17.69
C ASN A 41 9.13 -9.05 -16.51
N VAL A 42 7.92 -9.59 -16.31
CA VAL A 42 7.64 -10.49 -15.18
C VAL A 42 8.25 -11.87 -15.44
N THR A 43 9.37 -12.16 -14.80
CA THR A 43 9.96 -13.51 -14.78
C THR A 43 9.18 -14.44 -13.85
N PHE A 44 9.32 -15.76 -14.02
CA PHE A 44 8.66 -16.74 -13.13
C PHE A 44 9.04 -16.54 -11.64
N SER A 45 10.32 -16.31 -11.36
CA SER A 45 10.79 -16.02 -9.99
C SER A 45 10.24 -14.69 -9.47
N GLY A 46 10.17 -13.67 -10.33
CA GLY A 46 9.52 -12.40 -10.03
C GLY A 46 8.04 -12.60 -9.69
N PHE A 47 7.32 -13.39 -10.48
CA PHE A 47 5.92 -13.72 -10.26
C PHE A 47 5.68 -14.41 -8.91
N LEU A 48 6.53 -15.35 -8.49
CA LEU A 48 6.41 -15.97 -7.16
C LEU A 48 6.60 -14.95 -6.03
N THR A 49 7.52 -13.99 -6.20
CA THR A 49 7.72 -12.88 -5.25
C THR A 49 6.50 -11.97 -5.18
N ILE A 50 5.92 -11.65 -6.34
CA ILE A 50 4.67 -10.89 -6.47
C ILE A 50 3.51 -11.60 -5.78
N MET A 51 3.35 -12.91 -6.00
CA MET A 51 2.32 -13.72 -5.35
C MET A 51 2.48 -13.72 -3.82
N LYS A 52 3.72 -13.86 -3.31
CA LYS A 52 4.02 -13.78 -1.88
C LYS A 52 3.65 -12.42 -1.30
N GLY A 53 4.03 -11.34 -1.97
CA GLY A 53 3.63 -9.98 -1.57
C GLY A 53 2.12 -9.81 -1.58
N GLY A 54 1.47 -10.35 -2.59
CA GLY A 54 0.03 -10.28 -2.77
C GLY A 54 -0.78 -10.93 -1.64
N LEU A 55 -0.31 -12.05 -1.08
CA LEU A 55 -0.96 -12.67 0.10
C LEU A 55 -1.06 -11.71 1.28
N MET A 56 -0.08 -10.81 1.47
CA MET A 56 -0.12 -9.81 2.54
C MET A 56 -1.27 -8.81 2.33
N PHE A 57 -1.46 -8.35 1.09
CA PHE A 57 -2.55 -7.43 0.73
C PHE A 57 -3.92 -8.13 0.75
N ASP A 58 -3.98 -9.41 0.41
CA ASP A 58 -5.20 -10.22 0.47
C ASP A 58 -5.66 -10.41 1.92
N ILE A 59 -4.73 -10.72 2.83
CA ILE A 59 -5.04 -10.81 4.27
C ILE A 59 -5.65 -9.49 4.75
N SER A 60 -5.02 -8.35 4.45
CA SER A 60 -5.56 -7.05 4.88
C SER A 60 -6.94 -6.78 4.27
N ALA A 61 -7.14 -7.04 2.98
CA ALA A 61 -8.42 -6.85 2.31
C ALA A 61 -9.53 -7.70 2.95
N LEU A 62 -9.25 -8.99 3.15
CA LEU A 62 -10.20 -9.94 3.70
C LEU A 62 -10.56 -9.61 5.15
N LEU A 63 -9.59 -9.17 5.95
CA LEU A 63 -9.84 -8.72 7.33
C LEU A 63 -10.76 -7.51 7.36
N TYR A 64 -10.58 -6.53 6.46
CA TYR A 64 -11.46 -5.37 6.38
C TYR A 64 -12.87 -5.75 5.91
N ILE A 65 -13.00 -6.47 4.79
CA ILE A 65 -14.29 -6.88 4.22
C ILE A 65 -15.08 -7.76 5.18
N ASN A 66 -14.39 -8.63 5.91
CA ASN A 66 -15.01 -9.57 6.85
C ASN A 66 -15.02 -9.05 8.28
N MET A 67 -14.64 -7.80 8.57
CA MET A 67 -14.51 -7.32 9.95
C MET A 67 -15.80 -7.53 10.77
N LEU A 68 -16.95 -7.21 10.19
CA LEU A 68 -18.25 -7.43 10.82
C LEU A 68 -18.57 -8.93 10.96
N TYR A 69 -18.28 -9.73 9.94
CA TYR A 69 -18.48 -11.19 9.99
C TYR A 69 -17.63 -11.83 11.10
N LEU A 70 -16.35 -11.45 11.20
CA LEU A 70 -15.40 -11.96 12.17
C LEU A 70 -15.82 -11.61 13.60
N LEU A 71 -16.23 -10.35 13.82
CA LEU A 71 -16.75 -9.91 15.11
C LEU A 71 -17.97 -10.73 15.55
N LEU A 72 -18.97 -10.86 14.67
CA LEU A 72 -20.20 -11.60 14.94
C LEU A 72 -19.93 -13.10 15.14
N TYR A 73 -19.05 -13.69 14.34
CA TYR A 73 -18.67 -15.10 14.43
C TYR A 73 -17.96 -15.44 15.76
N LEU A 74 -17.10 -14.53 16.24
CA LEU A 74 -16.28 -14.72 17.43
C LEU A 74 -16.96 -14.29 18.73
N LEU A 75 -18.21 -13.81 18.69
CA LEU A 75 -18.95 -13.46 19.90
C LEU A 75 -18.95 -14.62 20.92
N PRO A 76 -18.79 -14.33 22.22
CA PRO A 76 -18.68 -15.34 23.28
C PRO A 76 -20.04 -15.94 23.70
N PHE A 77 -21.01 -16.00 22.78
CA PHE A 77 -22.38 -16.45 23.05
C PHE A 77 -22.75 -17.69 22.25
N ARG A 78 -23.46 -18.64 22.90
CA ARG A 78 -23.90 -19.88 22.25
C ARG A 78 -25.06 -19.72 21.27
N PHE A 79 -25.79 -18.59 21.29
CA PHE A 79 -26.87 -18.37 20.33
C PHE A 79 -26.36 -18.35 18.88
N LYS A 80 -25.05 -18.13 18.68
CA LYS A 80 -24.44 -18.12 17.36
C LYS A 80 -24.54 -19.45 16.62
N PHE A 81 -24.76 -20.57 17.31
CA PHE A 81 -24.94 -21.88 16.68
C PHE A 81 -26.38 -22.15 16.21
N LYS A 82 -27.33 -21.24 16.47
CA LYS A 82 -28.70 -21.36 15.95
C LYS A 82 -28.68 -21.28 14.43
N SER A 83 -29.57 -22.04 13.77
CA SER A 83 -29.66 -22.11 12.30
C SER A 83 -29.89 -20.74 11.66
N ALA A 84 -30.76 -19.92 12.23
CA ALA A 84 -31.02 -18.56 11.76
C ALA A 84 -29.76 -17.67 11.80
N TYR A 85 -28.99 -17.75 12.89
CA TYR A 85 -27.75 -16.97 13.04
C TYR A 85 -26.66 -17.44 12.08
N GLN A 86 -26.50 -18.76 11.92
CA GLN A 86 -25.54 -19.32 10.95
C GLN A 86 -25.93 -19.00 9.50
N SER A 87 -27.23 -18.93 9.20
CA SER A 87 -27.73 -18.49 7.89
C SER A 87 -27.43 -17.00 7.66
N MET A 88 -27.68 -16.14 8.64
CA MET A 88 -27.32 -14.72 8.59
C MET A 88 -25.81 -14.54 8.36
N LEU A 89 -24.96 -15.24 9.13
CA LEU A 89 -23.50 -15.21 8.96
C LEU A 89 -23.06 -15.70 7.58
N LYS A 90 -23.71 -16.76 7.06
CA LYS A 90 -23.44 -17.27 5.71
C LYS A 90 -23.73 -16.21 4.67
N TRP A 91 -24.90 -15.59 4.69
CA TRP A 91 -25.24 -14.56 3.71
C TRP A 91 -24.37 -13.31 3.85
N LEU A 92 -24.06 -12.89 5.08
CA LEU A 92 -23.13 -11.79 5.32
C LEU A 92 -21.75 -12.08 4.69
N PHE A 93 -21.21 -13.28 4.91
CA PHE A 93 -19.93 -13.71 4.34
C PHE A 93 -19.99 -13.79 2.81
N LEU A 94 -21.03 -14.43 2.26
CA LEU A 94 -21.15 -14.61 0.82
C LEU A 94 -21.32 -13.27 0.11
N ILE A 95 -22.17 -12.37 0.61
CA ILE A 95 -22.41 -11.06 -0.01
C ILE A 95 -21.14 -10.20 0.05
N SER A 96 -20.52 -10.05 1.23
CA SER A 96 -19.34 -9.21 1.38
C SER A 96 -18.16 -9.68 0.53
N ASN A 97 -17.89 -10.99 0.51
CA ASN A 97 -16.80 -11.55 -0.28
C ASN A 97 -17.13 -11.60 -1.78
N SER A 98 -18.39 -11.78 -2.17
CA SER A 98 -18.80 -11.70 -3.58
C SER A 98 -18.55 -10.30 -4.15
N LEU A 99 -18.82 -9.25 -3.37
CA LEU A 99 -18.51 -7.86 -3.76
C LEU A 99 -17.00 -7.64 -3.87
N GLY A 100 -16.20 -8.16 -2.92
CA GLY A 100 -14.74 -8.09 -3.01
C GLY A 100 -14.17 -8.83 -4.22
N LEU A 101 -14.70 -10.00 -4.55
CA LEU A 101 -14.33 -10.75 -5.75
C LEU A 101 -14.78 -10.01 -7.03
N ALA A 102 -15.98 -9.41 -7.02
CA ALA A 102 -16.47 -8.61 -8.15
C ALA A 102 -15.52 -7.45 -8.44
N ALA A 103 -15.07 -6.73 -7.42
CA ALA A 103 -14.12 -5.63 -7.57
C ALA A 103 -12.79 -6.09 -8.19
N ASN A 104 -12.26 -7.26 -7.80
CA ASN A 104 -11.05 -7.81 -8.42
C ASN A 104 -11.26 -8.16 -9.90
N VAL A 105 -12.41 -8.76 -10.24
CA VAL A 105 -12.75 -9.17 -11.61
C VAL A 105 -13.03 -7.96 -12.49
N PHE A 106 -13.64 -6.91 -11.96
CA PHE A 106 -13.85 -5.65 -12.66
C PHE A 106 -12.52 -5.09 -13.20
N ASP A 107 -11.48 -5.15 -12.38
CA ASP A 107 -10.13 -4.74 -12.78
C ASP A 107 -9.44 -5.69 -13.76
N PHE A 108 -9.99 -6.86 -14.11
CA PHE A 108 -9.43 -7.66 -15.22
C PHE A 108 -9.51 -6.89 -16.54
N ILE A 109 -10.52 -6.04 -16.65
CA ILE A 109 -10.82 -5.26 -17.84
C ILE A 109 -10.51 -3.79 -17.61
N TYR A 110 -11.00 -3.20 -16.52
CA TYR A 110 -10.87 -1.76 -16.28
C TYR A 110 -9.41 -1.31 -16.19
N TYR A 111 -8.54 -2.17 -15.65
CA TYR A 111 -7.09 -1.93 -15.61
C TYR A 111 -6.48 -1.62 -16.98
N ARG A 112 -7.01 -2.17 -18.07
CA ARG A 112 -6.49 -1.92 -19.43
C ARG A 112 -6.64 -0.47 -19.88
N PHE A 113 -7.60 0.24 -19.29
CA PHE A 113 -7.89 1.64 -19.61
C PHE A 113 -7.17 2.59 -18.66
N THR A 114 -6.99 2.19 -17.41
CA THR A 114 -6.44 3.07 -16.36
C THR A 114 -4.98 2.80 -16.03
N LEU A 115 -4.48 1.61 -16.35
CA LEU A 115 -3.17 1.06 -15.99
C LEU A 115 -2.89 1.08 -14.47
N LYS A 116 -3.95 1.19 -13.66
CA LYS A 116 -3.92 1.18 -12.19
C LYS A 116 -5.11 0.40 -11.64
N ARG A 117 -4.94 -0.19 -10.46
CA ARG A 117 -6.06 -0.81 -9.74
C ARG A 117 -7.11 0.25 -9.40
N THR A 118 -8.39 -0.10 -9.50
CA THR A 118 -9.47 0.79 -9.09
C THR A 118 -9.30 1.22 -7.63
N THR A 119 -9.42 2.52 -7.41
CA THR A 119 -9.43 3.19 -6.11
C THR A 119 -10.81 3.79 -5.84
N TRP A 120 -11.00 4.39 -4.67
CA TRP A 120 -12.27 5.00 -4.29
C TRP A 120 -12.75 6.11 -5.25
N SER A 121 -11.83 6.77 -5.96
CA SER A 121 -12.14 7.86 -6.90
C SER A 121 -13.07 7.46 -8.05
N ILE A 122 -13.19 6.16 -8.36
CA ILE A 122 -14.14 5.67 -9.37
C ILE A 122 -15.58 6.02 -9.02
N PHE A 123 -15.94 6.05 -7.73
CA PHE A 123 -17.29 6.40 -7.30
C PHE A 123 -17.60 7.88 -7.50
N ASP A 124 -16.58 8.74 -7.52
CA ASP A 124 -16.77 10.16 -7.81
C ASP A 124 -16.94 10.40 -9.32
N ILE A 125 -16.27 9.61 -10.16
CA ILE A 125 -16.52 9.57 -11.62
C ILE A 125 -17.95 9.10 -11.89
N PHE A 126 -18.39 8.03 -11.22
CA PHE A 126 -19.72 7.45 -11.44
C PHE A 126 -20.88 8.35 -10.99
N LYS A 127 -20.68 9.23 -10.01
CA LYS A 127 -21.70 10.19 -9.57
C LYS A 127 -22.02 11.25 -10.63
N ASN A 128 -21.07 11.57 -11.50
CA ASN A 128 -21.17 12.64 -12.49
C ASN A 128 -21.58 12.15 -13.88
N GLU A 129 -21.98 10.88 -14.02
CA GLU A 129 -22.28 10.25 -15.31
C GLU A 129 -23.76 9.83 -15.37
N ASP A 130 -24.49 10.41 -16.33
CA ASP A 130 -25.95 10.24 -16.43
C ASP A 130 -26.37 8.85 -16.99
N ASN A 131 -25.51 8.18 -17.76
CA ASN A 131 -25.82 6.90 -18.42
C ASN A 131 -25.14 5.68 -17.78
N MET A 132 -25.03 5.67 -16.45
CA MET A 132 -24.45 4.56 -15.69
C MET A 132 -25.07 3.18 -16.02
N PRO A 133 -26.40 2.99 -16.03
CA PRO A 133 -26.99 1.67 -16.29
C PRO A 133 -26.66 1.10 -17.67
N GLY A 134 -26.62 1.96 -18.70
CA GLY A 134 -26.25 1.56 -20.06
C GLY A 134 -24.81 1.08 -20.15
N LEU A 135 -23.88 1.79 -19.48
CA LEU A 135 -22.47 1.40 -19.41
C LEU A 135 -22.29 0.05 -18.71
N TRP A 136 -23.00 -0.20 -17.60
CA TRP A 136 -22.93 -1.49 -16.89
C TRP A 136 -23.45 -2.66 -17.74
N ILE A 137 -24.58 -2.48 -18.43
CA ILE A 137 -25.15 -3.54 -19.29
C ILE A 137 -24.22 -3.83 -20.46
N ARG A 138 -23.69 -2.79 -21.11
CA ARG A 138 -22.73 -2.95 -22.20
C ARG A 138 -21.44 -3.62 -21.74
N PHE A 139 -20.93 -3.25 -20.56
CA PHE A 139 -19.76 -3.90 -19.98
C PHE A 139 -20.01 -5.39 -19.72
N LEU A 140 -21.18 -5.78 -19.20
CA LEU A 140 -21.54 -7.18 -19.00
C LEU A 140 -21.64 -7.95 -20.33
N TYR A 141 -22.12 -7.30 -21.39
CA TYR A 141 -22.21 -7.89 -22.72
C TYR A 141 -20.83 -8.08 -23.36
N ASP A 142 -20.04 -7.00 -23.43
CA ASP A 142 -18.72 -6.98 -24.06
C ASP A 142 -17.71 -7.87 -23.30
N TYR A 143 -17.86 -7.97 -21.96
CA TYR A 143 -16.95 -8.70 -21.07
C TYR A 143 -17.63 -9.84 -20.31
N TRP A 144 -18.56 -10.53 -20.97
CA TRP A 144 -19.34 -11.64 -20.39
C TRP A 144 -18.48 -12.74 -19.76
N TYR A 145 -17.27 -12.99 -20.29
CA TYR A 145 -16.34 -14.00 -19.77
C TYR A 145 -15.80 -13.64 -18.38
N ALA A 146 -15.58 -12.35 -18.08
CA ALA A 146 -15.18 -11.89 -16.76
C ALA A 146 -16.34 -12.06 -15.77
N PHE A 147 -17.55 -11.72 -16.20
CA PHE A 147 -18.76 -11.95 -15.41
C PHE A 147 -19.00 -13.45 -15.13
N LEU A 148 -18.81 -14.32 -16.13
CA LEU A 148 -18.89 -15.77 -15.96
C LEU A 148 -17.83 -16.28 -14.97
N PHE A 149 -16.59 -15.79 -15.07
CA PHE A 149 -15.54 -16.12 -14.11
C PHE A 149 -15.96 -15.75 -12.68
N TRP A 150 -16.51 -14.55 -12.48
CA TRP A 150 -17.02 -14.13 -11.18
C TRP A 150 -18.12 -15.06 -10.65
N ILE A 151 -19.10 -15.43 -11.49
CA ILE A 151 -20.15 -16.39 -11.13
C ILE A 151 -19.54 -17.73 -10.69
N VAL A 152 -18.59 -18.28 -11.45
CA VAL A 152 -17.94 -19.56 -11.13
C VAL A 152 -17.24 -19.49 -9.77
N VAL A 153 -16.49 -18.42 -9.49
CA VAL A 153 -15.79 -18.24 -8.21
C VAL A 153 -16.78 -18.07 -7.05
N VAL A 154 -17.88 -17.34 -7.26
CA VAL A 154 -18.94 -17.18 -6.24
C VAL A 154 -19.69 -18.50 -5.97
N LEU A 155 -19.99 -19.28 -7.01
CA LEU A 155 -20.59 -20.61 -6.85
C LEU A 155 -19.64 -21.55 -6.12
N LEU A 156 -18.36 -21.55 -6.47
CA LEU A 156 -17.33 -22.32 -5.78
C LEU A 156 -17.26 -21.93 -4.30
N MET A 157 -17.26 -20.63 -3.99
CA MET A 157 -17.33 -20.13 -2.62
C MET A 157 -18.59 -20.62 -1.90
N TYR A 158 -19.75 -20.55 -2.54
CA TYR A 158 -21.03 -21.01 -1.97
C TYR A 158 -21.00 -22.49 -1.60
N PHE A 159 -20.55 -23.36 -2.51
CA PHE A 159 -20.48 -24.80 -2.28
C PHE A 159 -19.42 -25.18 -1.23
N LEU A 160 -18.25 -24.53 -1.29
CA LEU A 160 -17.16 -24.80 -0.35
C LEU A 160 -17.45 -24.24 1.05
N TYR A 161 -18.25 -23.18 1.18
CA TYR A 161 -18.63 -22.65 2.50
C TYR A 161 -19.35 -23.69 3.37
N ASP A 162 -20.23 -24.49 2.75
CA ASP A 162 -21.03 -25.51 3.45
C ASP A 162 -20.28 -26.82 3.71
N ALA A 163 -19.03 -26.95 3.23
CA ALA A 163 -18.23 -28.17 3.41
C ALA A 163 -17.93 -28.48 4.88
N LEU A 164 -17.74 -27.45 5.70
CA LEU A 164 -17.48 -27.54 7.14
C LEU A 164 -18.51 -26.73 7.94
N LYS A 165 -19.17 -27.38 8.89
CA LYS A 165 -20.15 -26.73 9.79
C LYS A 165 -19.57 -26.52 11.19
N PRO A 166 -19.80 -25.35 11.81
CA PRO A 166 -19.23 -25.04 13.11
C PRO A 166 -19.98 -25.76 14.23
N LYS A 167 -19.20 -26.41 15.10
CA LYS A 167 -19.66 -27.03 16.33
C LYS A 167 -19.00 -26.33 17.53
N PRO A 168 -19.75 -26.08 18.63
CA PRO A 168 -19.16 -25.48 19.84
C PRO A 168 -18.06 -26.37 20.42
N MET A 169 -17.09 -25.74 21.08
CA MET A 169 -16.13 -26.46 21.91
C MET A 169 -16.85 -27.30 22.98
N ARG A 170 -16.29 -28.48 23.30
CA ARG A 170 -16.82 -29.40 24.33
C ARG A 170 -16.55 -28.88 25.75
N ILE A 171 -16.97 -27.65 26.05
CA ILE A 171 -16.89 -27.05 27.38
C ILE A 171 -18.30 -27.07 27.98
N LYS A 172 -18.50 -27.76 29.10
CA LYS A 172 -19.83 -27.88 29.73
C LYS A 172 -20.28 -26.57 30.36
N SER A 173 -19.39 -25.86 31.06
CA SER A 173 -19.68 -24.59 31.73
C SER A 173 -19.86 -23.43 30.72
N PRO A 174 -21.02 -22.76 30.70
CA PRO A 174 -21.25 -21.58 29.85
C PRO A 174 -20.31 -20.42 30.16
N TRP A 175 -19.95 -20.22 31.43
CA TRP A 175 -19.03 -19.16 31.86
C TRP A 175 -17.61 -19.40 31.36
N LEU A 176 -17.10 -20.63 31.52
CA LEU A 176 -15.78 -21.00 31.04
C LEU A 176 -15.68 -20.94 29.51
N TYR A 177 -16.76 -21.32 28.81
CA TYR A 177 -16.85 -21.14 27.36
C TYR A 177 -16.76 -19.66 26.97
N GLY A 178 -17.52 -18.79 27.64
CA GLY A 178 -17.48 -17.34 27.40
C GLY A 178 -16.09 -16.74 27.64
N LEU A 179 -15.42 -17.14 28.72
CA LEU A 179 -14.06 -16.68 29.04
C LEU A 179 -13.05 -17.12 27.97
N CYS A 180 -13.06 -18.40 27.58
CA CYS A 180 -12.19 -18.90 26.50
C CYS A 180 -12.49 -18.19 25.18
N SER A 181 -13.76 -18.00 24.82
CA SER A 181 -14.13 -17.29 23.60
C SER A 181 -13.70 -15.83 23.62
N LEU A 182 -13.74 -15.16 24.78
CA LEU A 182 -13.25 -13.79 24.93
C LEU A 182 -11.73 -13.71 24.77
N LEU A 183 -10.98 -14.67 25.31
CA LEU A 183 -9.54 -14.78 25.10
C LEU A 183 -9.20 -14.99 23.62
N PHE A 184 -9.93 -15.89 22.94
CA PHE A 184 -9.77 -16.11 21.50
C PHE A 184 -10.12 -14.86 20.69
N LEU A 185 -11.16 -14.11 21.08
CA LEU A 185 -11.49 -12.83 20.45
C LEU A 185 -10.35 -11.82 20.60
N GLY A 186 -9.74 -11.72 21.79
CA GLY A 186 -8.58 -10.86 22.03
C GLY A 186 -7.36 -11.25 21.19
N ILE A 187 -7.03 -12.54 21.14
CA ILE A 187 -5.95 -13.07 20.28
C ILE A 187 -6.22 -12.76 18.81
N PHE A 188 -7.46 -13.02 18.35
CA PHE A 188 -7.84 -12.78 16.97
C PHE A 188 -7.80 -11.29 16.62
N ALA A 189 -8.26 -10.41 17.52
CA ALA A 189 -8.16 -8.96 17.34
C ALA A 189 -6.70 -8.52 17.20
N GLY A 190 -5.79 -9.06 18.03
CA GLY A 190 -4.35 -8.82 17.90
C GLY A 190 -3.80 -9.28 16.54
N LEU A 191 -4.13 -10.50 16.10
CA LEU A 191 -3.73 -11.02 14.79
C LEU A 191 -4.33 -10.22 13.62
N ALA A 192 -5.57 -9.76 13.74
CA ALA A 192 -6.22 -8.91 12.73
C ALA A 192 -5.52 -7.55 12.61
N ILE A 193 -5.12 -6.94 13.73
CA ILE A 193 -4.33 -5.70 13.72
C ILE A 193 -2.98 -5.92 13.04
N VAL A 194 -2.29 -7.02 13.34
CA VAL A 194 -1.01 -7.38 12.70
C VAL A 194 -1.21 -7.61 11.19
N GLY A 195 -2.26 -8.32 10.78
CA GLY A 195 -2.58 -8.57 9.37
C GLY A 195 -2.90 -7.29 8.60
N ILE A 196 -3.67 -6.37 9.20
CA ILE A 196 -3.97 -5.05 8.63
C ILE A 196 -2.73 -4.15 8.56
N ARG A 197 -1.79 -4.30 9.51
CA ARG A 197 -0.50 -3.59 9.51
C ARG A 197 0.56 -4.23 8.61
N GLY A 198 0.33 -5.45 8.12
CA GLY A 198 1.30 -6.21 7.33
C GLY A 198 2.61 -6.52 8.07
N GLY A 199 2.58 -6.46 9.40
CA GLY A 199 3.76 -6.56 10.25
C GLY A 199 3.41 -6.39 11.73
N TYR A 200 4.25 -6.96 12.59
CA TYR A 200 4.09 -6.94 14.05
C TYR A 200 4.91 -5.84 14.74
N ARG A 201 5.74 -5.10 13.99
CA ARG A 201 6.68 -4.13 14.58
C ARG A 201 5.96 -2.84 14.97
N HIS A 202 6.40 -2.21 16.06
CA HIS A 202 5.76 -1.00 16.59
C HIS A 202 5.80 0.18 15.60
N SER A 203 6.81 0.22 14.72
CA SER A 203 6.99 1.22 13.66
C SER A 203 6.18 0.96 12.38
N THR A 204 5.51 -0.19 12.24
CA THR A 204 4.71 -0.48 11.04
C THR A 204 3.33 0.19 11.13
N ARG A 205 3.13 1.22 10.30
CA ARG A 205 1.82 1.83 10.03
C ARG A 205 0.95 0.84 9.23
N PRO A 206 -0.39 1.02 9.20
CA PRO A 206 -1.26 0.20 8.35
C PRO A 206 -0.75 0.19 6.91
N ILE A 207 -0.63 -1.01 6.30
CA ILE A 207 -0.04 -1.14 4.97
C ILE A 207 -0.72 -0.21 3.98
N ASN A 208 0.06 0.27 3.03
CA ASN A 208 -0.38 1.19 2.00
C ASN A 208 -0.07 0.64 0.62
N MET A 209 -0.63 1.26 -0.41
CA MET A 209 -0.45 0.79 -1.79
C MET A 209 1.02 0.80 -2.21
N SER A 210 1.80 1.81 -1.83
CA SER A 210 3.26 1.86 -2.10
C SER A 210 4.06 0.71 -1.52
N ASN A 211 3.62 0.08 -0.41
CA ASN A 211 4.34 -1.07 0.16
C ASN A 211 4.40 -2.26 -0.82
N SER A 212 3.55 -2.30 -1.85
CA SER A 212 3.62 -3.30 -2.91
C SER A 212 4.89 -3.18 -3.76
N GLY A 213 5.49 -1.97 -3.85
CA GLY A 213 6.77 -1.70 -4.49
C GLY A 213 7.92 -2.60 -4.00
N LYS A 214 7.83 -3.06 -2.75
CA LYS A 214 8.80 -4.01 -2.16
C LYS A 214 8.86 -5.36 -2.88
N PHE A 215 7.83 -5.75 -3.62
CA PHE A 215 7.72 -7.09 -4.22
C PHE A 215 7.92 -7.09 -5.74
N VAL A 216 8.22 -5.94 -6.35
CA VAL A 216 8.21 -5.73 -7.80
C VAL A 216 9.45 -5.03 -8.31
N ASN A 217 9.87 -5.35 -9.52
CA ASN A 217 11.02 -4.68 -10.15
C ASN A 217 10.61 -3.39 -10.86
N SER A 218 9.35 -3.31 -11.30
CA SER A 218 8.82 -2.12 -11.95
C SER A 218 7.47 -1.68 -11.35
N PRO A 219 7.14 -0.38 -11.41
CA PRO A 219 5.91 0.15 -10.81
C PRO A 219 4.62 -0.49 -11.35
N GLU A 220 4.57 -0.83 -12.64
CA GLU A 220 3.39 -1.45 -13.25
C GLU A 220 3.04 -2.81 -12.62
N GLU A 221 4.03 -3.61 -12.23
CA GLU A 221 3.85 -4.91 -11.58
C GLU A 221 3.16 -4.78 -10.20
N MET A 222 3.18 -3.58 -9.58
CA MET A 222 2.46 -3.33 -8.31
C MET A 222 0.98 -3.65 -8.42
N ALA A 223 0.39 -3.46 -9.61
CA ALA A 223 -1.00 -3.79 -9.87
C ALA A 223 -1.30 -5.29 -9.70
N ILE A 224 -0.32 -6.19 -9.90
CA ILE A 224 -0.50 -7.63 -9.68
C ILE A 224 -0.46 -7.95 -8.18
N VAL A 225 0.43 -7.30 -7.42
CA VAL A 225 0.53 -7.46 -5.96
C VAL A 225 -0.76 -7.01 -5.28
N LEU A 226 -1.23 -5.82 -5.65
CA LEU A 226 -2.44 -5.22 -5.09
C LEU A 226 -3.71 -5.97 -5.53
N ASN A 227 -4.71 -5.97 -4.64
CA ASN A 227 -6.07 -6.38 -4.98
C ASN A 227 -6.98 -5.15 -4.92
N THR A 228 -8.02 -5.15 -5.75
CA THR A 228 -8.93 -4.00 -5.89
C THR A 228 -9.67 -3.66 -4.60
N PRO A 229 -10.20 -4.63 -3.83
CA PRO A 229 -10.86 -4.30 -2.57
C PRO A 229 -9.96 -3.57 -1.59
N PHE A 230 -8.69 -3.99 -1.47
CA PHE A 230 -7.70 -3.29 -0.66
C PHE A 230 -7.51 -1.85 -1.13
N SER A 231 -7.28 -1.65 -2.43
CA SER A 231 -7.05 -0.32 -3.02
C SER A 231 -8.22 0.63 -2.77
N VAL A 232 -9.46 0.17 -2.97
CA VAL A 232 -10.68 0.94 -2.69
C VAL A 232 -10.82 1.27 -1.20
N LEU A 233 -10.69 0.27 -0.32
CA LEU A 233 -10.80 0.49 1.14
C LEU A 233 -9.70 1.42 1.68
N ARG A 234 -8.49 1.31 1.13
CA ARG A 234 -7.35 2.12 1.58
C ARG A 234 -7.38 3.56 1.08
N THR A 235 -8.16 3.82 0.04
CA THR A 235 -8.39 5.16 -0.51
C THR A 235 -9.73 5.77 -0.10
N PHE A 236 -10.59 5.01 0.59
CA PHE A 236 -11.85 5.49 1.14
C PHE A 236 -11.65 6.71 2.04
N GLY A 237 -12.39 7.80 1.76
CA GLY A 237 -12.36 9.03 2.55
C GLY A 237 -11.05 9.81 2.48
N LYS A 238 -10.09 9.40 1.64
CA LYS A 238 -8.90 10.22 1.37
C LYS A 238 -9.26 11.31 0.36
N LYS A 239 -8.85 12.54 0.65
CA LYS A 239 -8.95 13.64 -0.30
C LYS A 239 -8.09 13.35 -1.52
N THR A 240 -8.71 13.31 -2.68
CA THR A 240 -8.03 13.28 -3.98
C THR A 240 -7.57 14.68 -4.34
N PHE A 241 -6.66 14.76 -5.30
CA PHE A 241 -6.26 16.05 -5.87
C PHE A 241 -7.39 16.53 -6.79
N GLU A 242 -7.98 17.68 -6.49
CA GLU A 242 -8.93 18.35 -7.38
C GLU A 242 -8.14 19.20 -8.36
N LEU A 243 -8.26 18.89 -9.66
CA LEU A 243 -7.62 19.69 -10.70
C LEU A 243 -8.27 21.09 -10.72
N THR A 244 -7.49 22.10 -10.38
CA THR A 244 -7.90 23.50 -10.43
C THR A 244 -7.29 24.17 -11.64
N SER A 245 -8.14 24.66 -12.54
CA SER A 245 -7.72 25.41 -13.73
C SER A 245 -7.61 26.90 -13.39
N TYR A 246 -6.50 27.31 -12.78
CA TYR A 246 -6.25 28.72 -12.48
C TYR A 246 -5.77 29.53 -13.68
N ILE A 247 -5.05 28.89 -14.61
CA ILE A 247 -4.40 29.52 -15.76
C ILE A 247 -4.74 28.70 -17.02
N PRO A 248 -5.13 29.33 -18.15
CA PRO A 248 -5.31 28.63 -19.41
C PRO A 248 -4.02 27.95 -19.89
N GLU A 249 -4.12 26.74 -20.47
CA GLU A 249 -2.93 25.98 -20.91
C GLU A 249 -2.01 26.77 -21.85
N GLU A 250 -2.59 27.59 -22.73
CA GLU A 250 -1.85 28.43 -23.69
C GLU A 250 -0.93 29.47 -23.03
N GLN A 251 -1.18 29.85 -21.77
CA GLN A 251 -0.39 30.84 -21.03
C GLN A 251 0.63 30.20 -20.07
N LEU A 252 0.57 28.88 -19.87
CA LEU A 252 1.41 28.20 -18.88
C LEU A 252 2.90 28.33 -19.22
N ASP A 253 3.27 28.07 -20.47
CA ASP A 253 4.67 28.10 -20.91
C ASP A 253 5.29 29.51 -20.82
N GLU A 254 4.48 30.56 -20.95
CA GLU A 254 4.93 31.95 -20.78
C GLU A 254 5.16 32.32 -19.31
N ILE A 255 4.40 31.73 -18.38
CA ILE A 255 4.45 32.05 -16.95
C ILE A 255 5.47 31.19 -16.22
N PHE A 256 5.43 29.87 -16.43
CA PHE A 256 6.26 28.92 -15.72
C PHE A 256 6.33 27.58 -16.45
N THR A 257 7.56 27.16 -16.79
CA THR A 257 7.84 25.77 -17.16
C THR A 257 8.51 25.04 -15.99
N PRO A 258 8.04 23.83 -15.61
CA PRO A 258 8.74 22.99 -14.64
C PRO A 258 10.00 22.36 -15.22
N GLU A 259 10.17 22.39 -16.55
CA GLU A 259 11.32 21.81 -17.24
C GLU A 259 12.47 22.81 -17.29
N TYR A 260 13.59 22.43 -16.67
CA TYR A 260 14.82 23.20 -16.76
C TYR A 260 15.74 22.57 -17.81
N HIS A 261 15.94 23.26 -18.93
CA HIS A 261 16.92 22.88 -19.93
C HIS A 261 18.27 23.50 -19.61
N LEU A 262 19.28 22.66 -19.36
CA LEU A 262 20.65 23.12 -19.19
C LEU A 262 21.11 23.84 -20.46
N SER A 263 21.78 24.98 -20.27
CA SER A 263 22.36 25.73 -21.38
C SER A 263 23.52 24.94 -21.96
N SER A 264 23.77 25.00 -23.27
CA SER A 264 24.86 24.27 -23.94
C SER A 264 26.29 24.64 -23.46
N GLY A 265 26.43 25.57 -22.52
CA GLY A 265 27.69 25.92 -21.84
C GLY A 265 27.79 25.46 -20.38
N ASP A 266 26.74 24.85 -19.81
CA ASP A 266 26.81 24.27 -18.47
C ASP A 266 27.68 23.02 -18.50
N SER A 267 28.57 22.91 -17.52
CA SER A 267 29.69 21.95 -17.46
C SER A 267 29.33 20.54 -17.91
N ALA A 268 30.15 19.98 -18.80
CA ALA A 268 30.04 18.60 -19.25
C ALA A 268 29.86 17.64 -18.06
N PHE A 269 29.00 16.63 -18.21
CA PHE A 269 28.68 15.67 -17.16
C PHE A 269 29.96 15.06 -16.56
N ASN A 270 30.21 15.34 -15.28
CA ASN A 270 31.36 14.83 -14.55
C ASN A 270 30.94 13.70 -13.63
N LYS A 271 31.55 12.52 -13.80
CA LYS A 271 31.20 11.31 -13.05
C LYS A 271 31.79 11.30 -11.62
N MET A 272 31.33 12.21 -10.77
CA MET A 272 31.70 12.26 -9.35
C MET A 272 30.79 11.36 -8.50
N ASN A 273 31.30 10.86 -7.38
CA ASN A 273 30.45 10.23 -6.36
C ASN A 273 29.50 11.28 -5.76
N VAL A 274 28.24 10.90 -5.60
CA VAL A 274 27.19 11.76 -5.03
C VAL A 274 26.73 11.17 -3.70
N VAL A 275 26.76 11.96 -2.63
CA VAL A 275 26.25 11.57 -1.32
C VAL A 275 25.18 12.56 -0.90
N VAL A 276 23.96 12.04 -0.68
CA VAL A 276 22.83 12.84 -0.20
C VAL A 276 22.56 12.46 1.26
N ILE A 277 22.66 13.43 2.16
CA ILE A 277 22.37 13.26 3.58
C ILE A 277 21.03 13.93 3.88
N ILE A 278 20.02 13.13 4.20
CA ILE A 278 18.70 13.63 4.60
C ILE A 278 18.71 13.87 6.11
N LEU A 279 18.63 15.12 6.52
CA LEU A 279 18.60 15.49 7.94
C LEU A 279 17.16 15.46 8.46
N GLU A 280 16.85 14.48 9.32
CA GLU A 280 15.52 14.32 9.91
C GLU A 280 15.19 15.49 10.84
N SER A 281 14.03 16.12 10.62
CA SER A 281 13.50 17.23 11.43
C SER A 281 14.48 18.40 11.66
N PHE A 282 15.41 18.64 10.73
CA PHE A 282 16.38 19.74 10.85
C PHE A 282 15.81 21.07 10.33
N ASN A 283 15.48 21.96 11.27
CA ASN A 283 15.06 23.32 10.98
C ASN A 283 16.23 24.31 11.00
N ARG A 284 16.08 25.40 10.23
CA ARG A 284 17.03 26.54 10.22
C ARG A 284 17.35 27.03 11.62
N GLU A 285 16.38 27.04 12.53
CA GLU A 285 16.53 27.54 13.91
C GLU A 285 17.67 26.87 14.69
N HIS A 286 18.10 25.65 14.34
CA HIS A 286 19.19 24.95 15.03
C HIS A 286 20.61 25.39 14.62
N SER A 287 20.74 26.22 13.59
CA SER A 287 22.04 26.70 13.09
C SER A 287 22.32 28.13 13.58
N ALA A 288 23.50 28.36 14.17
CA ALA A 288 23.95 29.71 14.46
C ALA A 288 24.41 30.43 13.20
N TYR A 289 25.10 29.70 12.30
CA TYR A 289 25.56 30.23 11.02
C TYR A 289 24.41 30.85 10.21
N LEU A 290 23.24 30.19 10.18
CA LEU A 290 22.07 30.69 9.47
C LEU A 290 21.26 31.73 10.28
N ASN A 291 21.51 31.90 11.58
CA ASN A 291 20.76 32.84 12.43
C ASN A 291 21.67 33.71 13.32
N PRO A 292 22.62 34.48 12.72
CA PRO A 292 23.59 35.25 13.49
C PRO A 292 22.97 36.42 14.27
N HIS A 293 21.71 36.76 13.99
CA HIS A 293 20.99 37.86 14.65
C HIS A 293 20.25 37.43 15.92
N LEU A 294 20.08 36.13 16.16
CA LEU A 294 19.39 35.64 17.35
C LEU A 294 20.22 35.86 18.61
N ASP A 295 19.52 35.97 19.74
CA ASP A 295 20.12 36.20 21.07
C ASP A 295 21.13 37.36 21.10
N LYS A 296 20.79 38.47 20.43
CA LYS A 296 21.64 39.66 20.30
C LYS A 296 23.05 39.34 19.75
N GLY A 297 23.15 38.35 18.86
CA GLY A 297 24.42 37.89 18.29
C GLY A 297 25.14 36.81 19.11
N ASN A 298 24.57 36.35 20.22
CA ASN A 298 25.20 35.36 21.09
C ASN A 298 24.70 33.92 20.83
N TYR A 299 23.73 33.73 19.93
CA TYR A 299 23.19 32.41 19.65
C TYR A 299 24.27 31.45 19.12
N LYS A 300 24.43 30.31 19.80
CA LYS A 300 25.46 29.30 19.47
C LYS A 300 24.95 28.15 18.61
N GLY A 301 23.63 28.05 18.41
CA GLY A 301 23.06 26.93 17.67
C GLY A 301 23.25 25.61 18.40
N TYR A 302 22.87 24.53 17.72
CA TYR A 302 23.02 23.15 18.20
C TYR A 302 23.82 22.28 17.21
N THR A 303 24.31 22.88 16.11
CA THR A 303 24.96 22.15 15.01
C THR A 303 26.35 22.71 14.64
N PRO A 304 27.28 22.84 15.61
CA PRO A 304 28.55 23.53 15.40
C PRO A 304 29.41 22.94 14.27
N PHE A 305 29.38 21.62 14.08
CA PHE A 305 30.10 20.97 12.98
C PHE A 305 29.48 21.32 11.62
N LEU A 306 28.16 21.25 11.48
CA LEU A 306 27.47 21.61 10.24
C LEU A 306 27.66 23.10 9.92
N ASP A 307 27.58 23.96 10.93
CA ASP A 307 27.86 25.40 10.81
C ASP A 307 29.30 25.67 10.32
N SER A 308 30.27 24.83 10.72
CA SER A 308 31.64 24.92 10.19
C SER A 308 31.73 24.50 8.72
N LEU A 309 30.97 23.49 8.30
CA LEU A 309 30.94 23.05 6.90
C LEU A 309 30.29 24.09 5.99
N MET A 310 29.22 24.76 6.45
CA MET A 310 28.52 25.79 5.66
C MET A 310 29.42 26.97 5.26
N GLN A 311 30.46 27.27 6.04
CA GLN A 311 31.44 28.32 5.72
C GLN A 311 32.34 27.98 4.51
N HIS A 312 32.43 26.70 4.17
CA HIS A 312 33.26 26.18 3.08
C HIS A 312 32.44 25.52 1.96
N SER A 313 31.12 25.70 1.99
CA SER A 313 30.18 25.01 1.09
C SER A 313 29.26 26.00 0.39
N LEU A 314 28.72 25.60 -0.77
CA LEU A 314 27.58 26.31 -1.36
C LEU A 314 26.37 26.14 -0.46
N THR A 315 26.01 27.21 0.24
CA THR A 315 24.94 27.20 1.25
C THR A 315 23.80 28.10 0.82
N PHE A 316 22.60 27.52 0.73
CA PHE A 316 21.37 28.27 0.45
C PHE A 316 20.70 28.66 1.77
N SER A 317 20.72 29.95 2.09
CA SER A 317 20.05 30.47 3.29
C SER A 317 18.53 30.41 3.16
N ASN A 318 17.99 30.62 1.96
CA ASN A 318 16.56 30.55 1.66
C ASN A 318 16.17 29.18 1.08
N ALA A 319 16.40 28.12 1.82
CA ALA A 319 16.00 26.76 1.46
C ALA A 319 14.75 26.34 2.26
N PHE A 320 13.65 26.07 1.56
CA PHE A 320 12.38 25.72 2.18
C PHE A 320 12.05 24.25 1.91
N ALA A 321 11.62 23.54 2.96
CA ALA A 321 11.13 22.19 2.80
C ALA A 321 9.82 22.20 2.01
N ASN A 322 9.75 21.34 1.01
CA ASN A 322 8.57 21.16 0.16
C ASN A 322 7.38 20.55 0.95
N GLY A 323 7.66 19.75 1.97
CA GLY A 323 6.65 19.16 2.87
C GLY A 323 7.03 19.32 4.34
N ARG A 324 6.09 19.00 5.24
CA ARG A 324 6.28 19.10 6.70
C ARG A 324 6.42 17.75 7.41
N LYS A 325 6.48 16.65 6.65
CA LYS A 325 6.49 15.28 7.18
C LYS A 325 7.56 14.47 6.45
N SER A 326 8.25 13.57 7.15
CA SER A 326 9.32 12.72 6.55
C SER A 326 8.82 11.87 5.38
N ILE A 327 7.53 11.53 5.37
CA ILE A 327 6.87 10.78 4.29
C ILE A 327 6.92 11.52 2.92
N ASP A 328 7.07 12.84 2.94
CA ASP A 328 7.18 13.68 1.74
C ASP A 328 8.64 13.89 1.32
N ALA A 329 9.62 13.60 2.20
CA ALA A 329 11.03 13.91 1.98
C ALA A 329 11.62 13.13 0.80
N MET A 330 11.43 11.80 0.76
CA MET A 330 11.99 10.97 -0.31
C MET A 330 11.45 11.34 -1.71
N PRO A 331 10.12 11.44 -1.95
CA PRO A 331 9.62 11.90 -3.25
C PRO A 331 10.14 13.29 -3.66
N SER A 332 10.25 14.21 -2.70
CA SER A 332 10.74 15.56 -2.96
C SER A 332 12.21 15.57 -3.36
N ILE A 333 13.06 14.94 -2.57
CA ILE A 333 14.53 14.97 -2.73
C ILE A 333 14.96 14.10 -3.91
N LEU A 334 14.35 12.93 -4.08
CA LEU A 334 14.80 11.94 -5.05
C LEU A 334 14.12 12.09 -6.41
N ALA A 335 12.93 12.67 -6.50
CA ALA A 335 12.16 12.71 -7.74
C ALA A 335 11.51 14.07 -8.03
N SER A 336 11.91 15.13 -7.32
CA SER A 336 11.41 16.49 -7.50
C SER A 336 9.87 16.62 -7.40
N PHE A 337 9.21 15.73 -6.64
CA PHE A 337 7.76 15.81 -6.48
C PHE A 337 7.36 16.87 -5.45
N PRO A 338 6.43 17.79 -5.78
CA PRO A 338 5.86 18.70 -4.80
C PRO A 338 5.07 17.93 -3.72
N ALA A 339 4.97 18.49 -2.52
CA ALA A 339 4.12 17.91 -1.49
C ALA A 339 2.67 18.08 -1.93
N LEU A 340 1.94 16.96 -1.99
CA LEU A 340 0.55 16.94 -2.40
C LEU A 340 -0.36 17.00 -1.16
N VAL A 341 -1.67 17.23 -1.38
CA VAL A 341 -2.69 17.19 -0.31
C VAL A 341 -2.62 15.89 0.51
N GLN A 342 -2.38 14.77 -0.17
CA GLN A 342 -2.02 13.49 0.42
C GLN A 342 -0.59 13.14 0.01
N PRO A 343 0.29 12.69 0.92
CA PRO A 343 1.64 12.26 0.56
C PRO A 343 1.64 11.30 -0.62
N TYR A 344 2.48 11.55 -1.62
CA TYR A 344 2.53 10.80 -2.89
C TYR A 344 2.49 9.28 -2.66
N ILE A 345 3.32 8.80 -1.74
CA ILE A 345 3.48 7.37 -1.42
C ILE A 345 2.23 6.73 -0.81
N SER A 346 1.29 7.54 -0.32
CA SER A 346 0.05 7.11 0.32
C SER A 346 -1.19 7.38 -0.53
N SER A 347 -0.98 8.05 -1.67
CA SER A 347 -2.01 8.49 -2.60
C SER A 347 -2.29 7.40 -3.65
N GLU A 348 -3.34 7.64 -4.44
CA GLU A 348 -3.67 6.81 -5.60
C GLU A 348 -2.62 6.87 -6.72
N TYR A 349 -1.68 7.83 -6.66
CA TYR A 349 -0.59 8.00 -7.63
C TYR A 349 0.67 7.21 -7.26
N SER A 350 0.67 6.50 -6.12
CA SER A 350 1.84 5.79 -5.60
C SER A 350 2.34 4.63 -6.49
N SER A 351 1.56 4.22 -7.49
CA SER A 351 1.95 3.21 -8.49
C SER A 351 2.44 3.82 -9.81
N ASN A 352 2.49 5.16 -9.93
CA ASN A 352 3.00 5.78 -11.15
C ASN A 352 4.49 5.48 -11.30
N LYS A 353 4.93 5.32 -12.55
CA LYS A 353 6.35 5.31 -12.85
C LYS A 353 6.92 6.71 -12.63
N ILE A 354 8.00 6.78 -11.87
CA ILE A 354 8.71 8.03 -11.56
C ILE A 354 10.18 7.89 -11.89
N ASN A 355 10.79 8.98 -12.34
CA ASN A 355 12.23 9.05 -12.56
C ASN A 355 12.88 9.60 -11.29
N GLY A 356 13.53 8.71 -10.53
CA GLY A 356 14.32 9.11 -9.38
C GLY A 356 15.76 9.43 -9.76
N LEU A 357 16.44 10.19 -8.90
CA LEU A 357 17.86 10.53 -9.02
C LEU A 357 18.72 9.27 -9.21
N ALA A 358 18.47 8.22 -8.43
CA ALA A 358 19.19 6.95 -8.56
C ALA A 358 18.96 6.31 -9.93
N GLY A 359 17.69 6.14 -10.35
CA GLY A 359 17.37 5.59 -11.67
C GLY A 359 18.04 6.33 -12.83
N LEU A 360 18.01 7.67 -12.81
CA LEU A 360 18.67 8.49 -13.84
C LEU A 360 20.20 8.35 -13.84
N LEU A 361 20.82 8.20 -12.67
CA LEU A 361 22.26 8.00 -12.55
C LEU A 361 22.67 6.57 -12.92
N ASN A 362 21.82 5.57 -12.72
CA ASN A 362 22.11 4.19 -13.13
C ASN A 362 22.27 4.09 -14.65
N ASP A 363 21.46 4.82 -15.44
CA ASP A 363 21.64 4.94 -16.90
C ASP A 363 23.00 5.53 -17.28
N CYS A 364 23.63 6.28 -16.36
CA CYS A 364 24.98 6.83 -16.50
C CYS A 364 26.09 5.88 -15.98
N GLY A 365 25.74 4.67 -15.52
CA GLY A 365 26.65 3.66 -15.00
C GLY A 365 26.99 3.80 -13.51
N TYR A 366 26.17 4.52 -12.74
CA TYR A 366 26.33 4.61 -11.29
C TYR A 366 25.82 3.34 -10.58
N HIS A 367 26.40 3.10 -9.42
CA HIS A 367 25.86 2.21 -8.40
C HIS A 367 25.20 3.04 -7.31
N SER A 368 24.01 2.65 -6.88
CA SER A 368 23.19 3.42 -5.95
C SER A 368 22.82 2.61 -4.70
N SER A 369 22.92 3.25 -3.53
CA SER A 369 22.60 2.63 -2.24
C SER A 369 21.87 3.61 -1.34
N PHE A 370 20.77 3.17 -0.73
CA PHE A 370 20.00 3.94 0.24
C PHE A 370 20.18 3.35 1.64
N PHE A 371 20.57 4.19 2.61
CA PHE A 371 20.83 3.77 3.99
C PHE A 371 19.79 4.37 4.93
N HIS A 372 19.23 3.55 5.82
CA HIS A 372 18.20 3.95 6.77
C HIS A 372 18.30 3.13 8.05
N GLY A 373 18.50 3.80 9.19
CA GLY A 373 18.64 3.12 10.49
C GLY A 373 17.40 2.32 10.92
N ALA A 374 16.23 2.63 10.36
CA ALA A 374 14.98 2.03 10.81
C ALA A 374 14.73 0.59 10.33
N PRO A 375 13.85 -0.17 11.01
CA PRO A 375 13.32 -1.43 10.50
C PRO A 375 12.90 -1.34 9.03
N ASN A 376 13.37 -2.27 8.19
CA ASN A 376 12.97 -2.33 6.78
C ASN A 376 11.43 -2.36 6.67
N GLY A 377 10.86 -1.52 5.81
CA GLY A 377 9.42 -1.29 5.70
C GLY A 377 8.89 -0.11 6.51
N SER A 378 9.69 0.45 7.43
CA SER A 378 9.32 1.69 8.14
C SER A 378 9.08 2.82 7.15
N MET A 379 7.92 3.48 7.30
CA MET A 379 7.43 4.55 6.43
C MET A 379 7.30 4.21 4.93
N GLY A 380 7.56 2.96 4.52
CA GLY A 380 7.59 2.55 3.11
C GLY A 380 8.84 3.02 2.35
N PHE A 381 9.91 3.43 3.04
CA PHE A 381 11.12 3.96 2.40
C PHE A 381 11.86 2.91 1.55
N ASP A 382 11.80 1.64 1.92
CA ASP A 382 12.36 0.55 1.12
C ASP A 382 11.65 0.42 -0.24
N ALA A 383 10.32 0.54 -0.23
CA ALA A 383 9.54 0.55 -1.46
C ALA A 383 9.85 1.77 -2.33
N ILE A 384 9.97 2.97 -1.75
CA ILE A 384 10.26 4.19 -2.52
C ILE A 384 11.68 4.20 -3.04
N ALA A 385 12.68 3.76 -2.27
CA ALA A 385 14.05 3.61 -2.75
C ALA A 385 14.06 2.71 -4.01
N ARG A 386 13.36 1.58 -3.96
CA ARG A 386 13.26 0.70 -5.13
C ARG A 386 12.53 1.35 -6.31
N LEU A 387 11.39 2.01 -6.07
CA LEU A 387 10.62 2.70 -7.12
C LEU A 387 11.34 3.90 -7.73
N THR A 388 12.30 4.49 -7.02
CA THR A 388 13.16 5.58 -7.51
C THR A 388 14.47 5.09 -8.14
N GLY A 389 14.65 3.77 -8.25
CA GLY A 389 15.74 3.14 -8.97
C GLY A 389 17.00 2.86 -8.15
N PHE A 390 16.93 2.84 -6.81
CA PHE A 390 18.09 2.41 -6.01
C PHE A 390 18.39 0.91 -6.19
N ASP A 391 19.66 0.57 -6.38
CA ASP A 391 20.10 -0.83 -6.52
C ASP A 391 20.03 -1.57 -5.18
N HIS A 392 20.38 -0.89 -4.09
CA HIS A 392 20.42 -1.47 -2.75
C HIS A 392 19.73 -0.60 -1.71
N TYR A 393 19.11 -1.28 -0.74
CA TYR A 393 18.54 -0.69 0.45
C TYR A 393 19.16 -1.35 1.68
N TYR A 394 19.75 -0.54 2.56
CA TYR A 394 20.38 -0.97 3.81
C TYR A 394 19.57 -0.39 4.97
N GLY A 395 18.67 -1.23 5.50
CA GLY A 395 17.89 -0.95 6.70
C GLY A 395 18.57 -1.45 7.97
N LYS A 396 17.83 -1.43 9.09
CA LYS A 396 18.24 -2.08 10.34
C LYS A 396 18.67 -3.53 10.18
N THR A 397 18.04 -4.26 9.25
CA THR A 397 18.33 -5.69 9.03
C THR A 397 19.75 -5.87 8.50
N GLU A 398 20.15 -5.03 7.54
CA GLU A 398 21.48 -5.07 6.93
C GLU A 398 22.54 -4.45 7.84
N PHE A 399 22.17 -3.49 8.70
CA PHE A 399 23.06 -2.96 9.74
C PHE A 399 23.47 -4.03 10.75
N GLY A 400 22.56 -4.95 11.11
CA GLY A 400 22.91 -6.20 11.79
C GLY A 400 23.42 -6.09 13.23
N ASN A 401 23.29 -4.93 13.88
CA ASN A 401 23.74 -4.71 15.26
C ASN A 401 22.63 -4.17 16.16
N ASP A 402 21.88 -5.08 16.78
CA ASP A 402 20.77 -4.74 17.69
C ASP A 402 21.22 -4.04 18.99
N ARG A 403 22.52 -4.00 19.32
CA ARG A 403 23.02 -3.32 20.52
C ARG A 403 23.02 -1.80 20.39
N GLU A 404 23.08 -1.30 19.16
CA GLU A 404 23.05 0.15 18.86
C GLU A 404 21.64 0.64 18.52
N PHE A 405 20.63 -0.24 18.59
CA PHE A 405 19.24 0.13 18.40
C PHE A 405 18.70 0.78 19.67
N ASP A 406 18.29 2.05 19.57
CA ASP A 406 17.80 2.86 20.70
C ASP A 406 16.34 2.54 21.08
N GLY A 407 15.69 1.62 20.36
CA GLY A 407 14.29 1.22 20.57
C GLY A 407 13.28 2.02 19.73
N TYR A 408 13.70 3.12 19.10
CA TYR A 408 12.85 4.01 18.31
C TYR A 408 13.24 4.02 16.83
N TRP A 409 14.54 4.06 16.52
CA TRP A 409 15.10 4.20 15.18
C TRP A 409 15.91 2.99 14.78
#